data_AF-B9T6X8-F1
#
_entry.id   AF-B9T6X8-F1
#
_cell.length_a   1.000
_cell.length_b   1.000
_cell.length_c   1.000
_cell.angle_alpha   90.00
_cell.angle_beta   90.00
_cell.angle_gamma   90.00
#
_symmetry.space_group_name_H-M   'P 1'
#
loop_
_entity.id
_entity.type
_entity.pdbx_description
1 polymer ?
#
loop_
_entity_poly.entity_id
_entity_poly.type
_entity_poly.pdbx_seq_one_letter_code
_entity_poly.pdbx_strand_id
1 'polypeptide(L)'
;MINFPVKIGLLYVISGFGGSLMSSLFIQTNISVGASGALFGLLGAMLSELITNWTIYTNKVAAFVTLLIIIAINLAVGILPHVDNFAHIGGFLSGFLLGFVFLIRPQFGWVSQRYVPPGYSPASVKPKFKAYQRILWIISLIVVVAGLTLGLVLLLRGVDANDHCSWCHYLSCVPTSRWSCNTEPASCLSSQMGSQLNVTCTTNGKSSVYRLPDATNSQIEGLCTQLCR
;
A
#
# COMPACT_ATOMS: atom_id res chain seq x y z
N MET A 1 -17.58 -10.41 20.88
CA MET A 1 -17.39 -9.30 19.93
C MET A 1 -15.90 -8.98 19.94
N ILE A 2 -15.22 -9.01 18.79
CA ILE A 2 -13.81 -8.58 18.73
C ILE A 2 -13.74 -7.10 19.12
N ASN A 3 -12.83 -6.76 20.03
CA ASN A 3 -12.62 -5.38 20.52
C ASN A 3 -12.23 -4.45 19.37
N PHE A 4 -12.67 -3.19 19.42
CA PHE A 4 -12.40 -2.20 18.37
C PHE A 4 -10.90 -2.05 18.05
N PRO A 5 -9.99 -1.97 19.02
CA PRO A 5 -8.55 -1.91 18.74
C PRO A 5 -8.02 -3.13 17.99
N VAL A 6 -8.52 -4.33 18.32
CA VAL A 6 -8.10 -5.58 17.67
C VAL A 6 -8.53 -5.59 16.20
N LYS A 7 -9.72 -5.08 15.89
CA LYS A 7 -10.18 -4.96 14.49
C LYS A 7 -9.27 -4.04 13.67
N ILE A 8 -8.92 -2.88 14.21
CA ILE A 8 -8.05 -1.93 13.53
C ILE A 8 -6.63 -2.50 13.38
N GLY A 9 -6.11 -3.19 14.41
CA GLY A 9 -4.83 -3.89 14.34
C GLY A 9 -4.80 -4.98 13.25
N LEU A 10 -5.82 -5.83 13.18
CA LEU A 10 -5.96 -6.82 12.12
C LEU A 10 -6.07 -6.18 10.74
N LEU A 11 -6.87 -5.11 10.62
CA LEU A 11 -7.01 -4.38 9.37
C LEU A 11 -5.66 -3.82 8.91
N TYR A 12 -4.91 -3.21 9.81
CA TYR A 12 -3.59 -2.65 9.53
C TYR A 12 -2.62 -3.74 9.04
N VAL A 13 -2.51 -4.85 9.77
CA VAL A 13 -1.58 -5.95 9.43
C VAL A 13 -1.94 -6.62 8.11
N ILE A 14 -3.22 -6.97 7.89
CA ILE A 14 -3.64 -7.67 6.68
C ILE A 14 -3.55 -6.72 5.46
N SER A 15 -3.86 -5.43 5.62
CA SER A 15 -3.70 -4.47 4.53
C SER A 15 -2.22 -4.23 4.18
N GLY A 16 -1.36 -4.16 5.19
CA GLY A 16 0.09 -4.11 5.00
C GLY A 16 0.60 -5.32 4.22
N PHE A 17 0.15 -6.52 4.58
CA PHE A 17 0.46 -7.75 3.84
C PHE A 17 -0.04 -7.70 2.39
N GLY A 18 -1.27 -7.23 2.14
CA GLY A 18 -1.79 -7.05 0.78
C GLY A 18 -0.99 -6.05 -0.04
N GLY A 19 -0.52 -4.96 0.58
CA GLY A 19 0.39 -3.99 -0.03
C GLY A 19 1.73 -4.60 -0.39
N SER A 20 2.40 -5.27 0.56
CA SER A 20 3.68 -5.95 0.31
C SER A 20 3.57 -7.02 -0.77
N LEU A 21 2.48 -7.79 -0.77
CA LEU A 21 2.24 -8.81 -1.78
C LEU A 21 2.12 -8.21 -3.18
N MET A 22 1.36 -7.13 -3.33
CA MET A 22 1.22 -6.43 -4.60
C MET A 22 2.54 -5.79 -5.03
N SER A 23 3.29 -5.17 -4.12
CA SER A 23 4.62 -4.65 -4.40
C SER A 23 5.57 -5.73 -4.92
N SER A 24 5.71 -6.85 -4.21
CA SER A 24 6.63 -7.92 -4.59
C SER A 24 6.28 -8.61 -5.91
N LEU A 25 5.01 -8.55 -6.34
CA LEU A 25 4.59 -9.08 -7.65
C LEU A 25 4.96 -8.17 -8.82
N PHE A 26 5.03 -6.85 -8.60
CA PHE A 26 5.29 -5.85 -9.65
C PHE A 26 6.69 -5.24 -9.59
N ILE A 27 7.39 -5.38 -8.46
CA ILE A 27 8.74 -4.87 -8.23
C ILE A 27 9.59 -6.01 -7.66
N GLN A 28 10.30 -6.75 -8.52
CA GLN A 28 11.17 -7.85 -8.06
C GLN A 28 12.58 -7.39 -7.67
N THR A 29 13.06 -6.28 -8.23
CA THR A 29 14.47 -5.87 -8.12
C THR A 29 14.74 -4.82 -7.03
N ASN A 30 13.70 -4.23 -6.43
CA ASN A 30 13.85 -3.24 -5.37
C ASN A 30 13.21 -3.72 -4.07
N ILE A 31 13.96 -3.58 -2.98
CA ILE A 31 13.46 -3.88 -1.64
C ILE A 31 12.69 -2.66 -1.14
N SER A 32 11.37 -2.74 -1.20
CA SER A 32 10.46 -1.76 -0.61
C SER A 32 9.84 -2.33 0.66
N VAL A 33 10.11 -1.68 1.79
CA VAL A 33 9.54 -2.03 3.10
C VAL A 33 9.03 -0.76 3.77
N GLY A 34 7.79 -0.79 4.25
CA GLY A 34 7.22 0.40 4.87
C GLY A 34 5.86 0.19 5.51
N ALA A 35 5.61 0.95 6.58
CA ALA A 35 4.32 1.05 7.24
C ALA A 35 3.25 1.76 6.39
N SER A 36 3.67 2.47 5.34
CA SER A 36 2.81 3.33 4.52
C SER A 36 1.72 2.55 3.77
N GLY A 37 2.00 1.35 3.26
CA GLY A 37 0.97 0.50 2.63
C GLY A 37 -0.19 0.18 3.59
N ALA A 38 0.11 -0.13 4.85
CA ALA A 38 -0.90 -0.38 5.87
C ALA A 38 -1.69 0.89 6.25
N LEU A 39 -1.05 2.07 6.24
CA LEU A 39 -1.72 3.36 6.44
C LEU A 39 -2.71 3.67 5.29
N PHE A 40 -2.31 3.41 4.05
CA PHE A 40 -3.22 3.48 2.90
C PHE A 40 -4.40 2.50 3.04
N GLY A 41 -4.16 1.32 3.63
CA GLY A 41 -5.22 0.39 4.00
C GLY A 41 -6.22 0.96 5.00
N LEU A 42 -5.77 1.70 6.00
CA LEU A 42 -6.67 2.41 6.92
C LEU A 42 -7.49 3.49 6.19
N LEU A 43 -6.90 4.23 5.25
CA LEU A 43 -7.63 5.20 4.43
C LEU A 43 -8.70 4.52 3.56
N GLY A 44 -8.38 3.38 2.95
CA GLY A 44 -9.34 2.55 2.22
C GLY A 44 -10.47 2.06 3.13
N ALA A 45 -10.15 1.58 4.32
CA ALA A 45 -11.14 1.14 5.29
C ALA A 45 -12.09 2.28 5.70
N MET A 46 -11.57 3.47 5.96
CA MET A 46 -12.38 4.66 6.24
C MET A 46 -13.32 5.01 5.08
N LEU A 47 -12.85 4.90 3.83
CA LEU A 47 -13.68 5.14 2.66
C LEU A 47 -14.83 4.14 2.57
N SER A 48 -14.57 2.84 2.82
CA SER A 48 -15.62 1.81 2.83
C SER A 48 -16.64 2.01 3.96
N GLU A 49 -16.19 2.47 5.15
CA GLU A 49 -17.09 2.79 6.28
C GLU A 49 -17.99 3.97 5.92
N LEU A 50 -17.43 5.01 5.31
CA LEU A 50 -18.17 6.19 4.85
C LEU A 50 -19.23 5.83 3.80
N ILE A 51 -18.88 4.99 2.81
CA ILE A 51 -19.82 4.50 1.79
C ILE A 51 -20.94 3.68 2.43
N THR A 52 -20.58 2.74 3.32
CA THR A 52 -21.56 1.84 3.96
C THR A 52 -22.54 2.59 4.86
N ASN A 53 -22.08 3.68 5.48
CA ASN A 53 -22.82 4.47 6.47
C ASN A 53 -23.13 5.90 5.98
N TRP A 54 -23.25 6.09 4.66
CA TRP A 54 -23.43 7.39 4.00
C TRP A 54 -24.48 8.31 4.65
N THR A 55 -25.57 7.72 5.12
CA THR A 55 -26.71 8.43 5.72
C THR A 55 -26.45 9.00 7.12
N ILE A 56 -25.39 8.57 7.80
CA ILE A 56 -25.07 9.00 9.17
C ILE A 56 -24.29 10.32 9.17
N TYR A 57 -23.54 10.60 8.10
CA TYR A 57 -22.67 11.78 8.03
C TYR A 57 -23.44 13.01 7.54
N THR A 58 -23.40 14.09 8.33
CA THR A 58 -24.02 15.39 8.00
C THR A 58 -23.39 16.00 6.74
N ASN A 59 -22.05 16.09 6.71
CA ASN A 59 -21.26 16.62 5.59
C ASN A 59 -20.61 15.51 4.74
N LYS A 60 -21.41 14.52 4.34
CA LYS A 60 -20.97 13.31 3.62
C LYS A 60 -20.16 13.58 2.34
N VAL A 61 -20.58 14.55 1.52
CA VAL A 61 -19.88 14.88 0.26
C VAL A 61 -18.52 15.50 0.56
N ALA A 62 -18.45 16.44 1.50
CA ALA A 62 -17.18 17.05 1.89
C ALA A 62 -16.21 16.01 2.46
N ALA A 63 -16.66 15.15 3.38
CA ALA A 63 -15.84 14.08 3.94
C ALA A 63 -15.32 13.11 2.86
N PHE A 64 -16.18 12.73 1.91
CA PHE A 64 -15.81 11.84 0.81
C PHE A 64 -14.77 12.48 -0.12
N VAL A 65 -15.02 13.73 -0.54
CA VAL A 65 -14.11 14.49 -1.41
C VAL A 65 -12.78 14.73 -0.72
N THR A 66 -12.76 15.14 0.54
CA THR A 66 -11.52 15.32 1.32
C THR A 66 -10.73 14.03 1.39
N LEU A 67 -11.38 12.89 1.66
CA LEU A 67 -10.69 11.60 1.73
C LEU A 67 -10.09 11.21 0.38
N LEU A 68 -10.82 11.41 -0.73
CA LEU A 68 -10.30 11.17 -2.07
C LEU A 68 -9.12 12.08 -2.42
N ILE A 69 -9.18 13.36 -2.04
CA ILE A 69 -8.06 14.30 -2.26
C ILE A 69 -6.83 13.83 -1.48
N ILE A 70 -6.99 13.43 -0.22
CA ILE A 70 -5.88 12.91 0.59
C ILE A 70 -5.27 11.67 -0.08
N ILE A 71 -6.09 10.71 -0.51
CA ILE A 71 -5.62 9.50 -1.20
C ILE A 71 -4.86 9.87 -2.48
N ALA A 72 -5.43 10.75 -3.30
CA ALA A 72 -4.84 11.16 -4.58
C ALA A 72 -3.51 11.89 -4.38
N ILE A 73 -3.42 12.81 -3.40
CA ILE A 73 -2.17 13.52 -3.09
C ILE A 73 -1.11 12.54 -2.60
N ASN A 74 -1.43 11.64 -1.68
CA ASN A 74 -0.43 10.68 -1.18
C ASN A 74 0.06 9.74 -2.29
N LEU A 75 -0.83 9.31 -3.20
CA LEU A 75 -0.44 8.47 -4.34
C LEU A 75 0.38 9.26 -5.38
N ALA A 76 0.06 10.55 -5.60
CA ALA A 76 0.83 11.43 -6.46
C ALA A 76 2.25 11.68 -5.91
N VAL A 77 2.38 11.84 -4.59
CA VAL A 77 3.69 11.91 -3.92
C VAL A 77 4.48 10.62 -4.13
N GLY A 78 3.82 9.47 -4.25
CA GLY A 78 4.49 8.21 -4.49
C GLY A 78 5.00 7.99 -5.92
N ILE A 79 4.80 8.95 -6.83
CA ILE A 79 5.47 8.98 -8.15
C ILE A 79 6.97 9.37 -8.01
N LEU A 80 7.35 9.88 -6.83
CA LEU A 80 8.74 10.19 -6.52
C LEU A 80 9.60 8.91 -6.46
N PRO A 81 10.88 9.00 -6.86
CA PRO A 81 11.80 7.87 -6.73
C PRO A 81 11.86 7.40 -5.25
N HIS A 82 12.05 6.09 -5.07
CA HIS A 82 12.04 5.38 -3.78
C HIS A 82 10.69 5.17 -3.10
N VAL A 83 9.59 5.71 -3.65
CA VAL A 83 8.25 5.43 -3.12
C VAL A 83 7.58 4.33 -3.94
N ASP A 84 7.00 3.37 -3.23
CA ASP A 84 6.35 2.22 -3.82
C ASP A 84 4.84 2.39 -3.85
N ASN A 85 4.36 2.86 -5.01
CA ASN A 85 2.94 3.04 -5.24
C ASN A 85 2.18 1.71 -5.38
N PHE A 86 2.83 0.60 -5.74
CA PHE A 86 2.17 -0.70 -5.76
C PHE A 86 1.82 -1.16 -4.34
N ALA A 87 2.71 -0.91 -3.37
CA ALA A 87 2.42 -1.15 -1.96
C ALA A 87 1.25 -0.28 -1.46
N HIS A 88 1.18 0.98 -1.88
CA HIS A 88 0.10 1.89 -1.49
C HIS A 88 -1.24 1.48 -2.11
N ILE A 89 -1.26 1.13 -3.39
CA ILE A 89 -2.45 0.67 -4.11
C ILE A 89 -2.94 -0.66 -3.54
N GLY A 90 -2.05 -1.64 -3.37
CA GLY A 90 -2.39 -2.95 -2.79
C GLY A 90 -2.89 -2.82 -1.35
N GLY A 91 -2.24 -1.96 -0.55
CA GLY A 91 -2.67 -1.64 0.81
C GLY A 91 -4.05 -0.99 0.84
N PHE A 92 -4.28 0.02 0.01
CA PHE A 92 -5.57 0.71 -0.11
C PHE A 92 -6.70 -0.25 -0.53
N LEU A 93 -6.50 -1.05 -1.58
CA LEU A 93 -7.51 -1.98 -2.09
C LEU A 93 -7.86 -3.06 -1.07
N SER A 94 -6.85 -3.68 -0.45
CA SER A 94 -7.07 -4.68 0.60
C SER A 94 -7.78 -4.06 1.81
N GLY A 95 -7.34 -2.89 2.28
CA GLY A 95 -7.97 -2.18 3.38
C GLY A 95 -9.41 -1.71 3.10
N PHE A 96 -9.70 -1.27 1.88
CA PHE A 96 -11.05 -0.92 1.42
C PHE A 96 -12.01 -2.11 1.51
N LEU A 97 -11.59 -3.27 1.02
CA LEU A 97 -12.39 -4.49 1.12
C LEU A 97 -12.53 -4.97 2.57
N LEU A 98 -11.45 -4.94 3.34
CA LEU A 98 -11.44 -5.30 4.76
C LEU A 98 -12.31 -4.38 5.62
N GLY A 99 -12.49 -3.12 5.23
CA GLY A 99 -13.39 -2.21 5.93
C GLY A 99 -14.86 -2.66 5.84
N PHE A 100 -15.30 -3.22 4.71
CA PHE A 100 -16.62 -3.88 4.62
C PHE A 100 -16.72 -5.13 5.52
N VAL A 101 -15.60 -5.78 5.83
CA VAL A 101 -15.55 -6.99 6.68
C VAL A 101 -15.54 -6.63 8.17
N PHE A 102 -14.64 -5.73 8.59
CA PHE A 102 -14.37 -5.44 10.01
C PHE A 102 -15.17 -4.25 10.58
N LEU A 103 -15.48 -3.25 9.75
CA LEU A 103 -16.11 -1.98 10.16
C LEU A 103 -17.63 -1.95 9.94
N ILE A 104 -18.26 -3.10 9.68
CA ILE A 104 -19.72 -3.19 9.57
C ILE A 104 -20.41 -2.76 10.89
N ARG A 105 -21.26 -1.73 10.81
CA ARG A 105 -22.03 -1.19 11.94
C ARG A 105 -23.47 -1.73 11.95
N PRO A 106 -24.00 -2.13 13.11
CA PRO A 106 -25.41 -2.52 13.22
C PRO A 106 -26.32 -1.30 13.02
N GLN A 107 -27.54 -1.54 12.53
CA GLN A 107 -28.51 -0.47 12.34
C GLN A 107 -28.91 0.18 13.67
N PHE A 108 -29.05 1.51 13.68
CA PHE A 108 -29.48 2.27 14.85
C PHE A 108 -30.79 1.72 15.46
N GLY A 109 -31.76 1.36 14.60
CA GLY A 109 -33.03 0.78 15.03
C GLY A 109 -32.94 -0.59 15.73
N TRP A 110 -31.90 -1.39 15.45
CA TRP A 110 -31.66 -2.64 16.17
C TRP A 110 -30.95 -2.39 17.51
N VAL A 111 -30.08 -1.38 17.56
CA VAL A 111 -29.40 -0.96 18.78
C VAL A 111 -30.40 -0.36 19.77
N SER A 112 -31.27 0.55 19.32
CA SER A 112 -32.28 1.19 20.16
C SER A 112 -33.28 0.20 20.76
N GLN A 113 -33.64 -0.86 20.03
CA GLN A 113 -34.48 -1.95 20.52
C GLN A 113 -33.93 -2.64 21.77
N ARG A 114 -32.61 -2.67 21.96
CA ARG A 114 -31.99 -3.27 23.16
C ARG A 114 -32.07 -2.39 24.41
N TYR A 115 -32.38 -1.11 24.25
CA TYR A 115 -32.51 -0.15 25.35
C TYR A 115 -33.97 0.16 25.68
N VAL A 116 -34.92 -0.57 25.08
CA VAL A 116 -36.36 -0.42 25.36
C VAL A 116 -36.68 -1.05 26.73
N PRO A 117 -37.37 -0.33 27.64
CA PRO A 117 -37.76 -0.86 28.94
C PRO A 117 -38.66 -2.12 28.85
N PRO A 118 -38.60 -3.02 29.85
CA PRO A 118 -39.52 -4.14 29.95
C PRO A 118 -40.98 -3.66 29.96
N GLY A 119 -41.83 -4.20 29.09
CA GLY A 119 -43.25 -3.84 28.99
C GLY A 119 -43.64 -3.00 27.77
N TYR A 120 -42.66 -2.52 26.99
CA TYR A 120 -42.92 -1.85 25.70
C TYR A 120 -42.54 -2.76 24.53
N SER A 121 -43.52 -3.22 23.75
CA SER A 121 -43.27 -4.05 22.56
C SER A 121 -42.94 -3.17 21.36
N PRO A 122 -41.77 -3.33 20.71
CA PRO A 122 -41.47 -2.59 19.49
C PRO A 122 -42.42 -3.01 18.36
N ALA A 123 -43.00 -2.03 17.65
CA ALA A 123 -43.96 -2.27 16.56
C ALA A 123 -43.39 -3.07 15.36
N SER A 124 -42.07 -3.17 15.23
CA SER A 124 -41.39 -3.95 14.20
C SER A 124 -39.96 -4.29 14.65
N VAL A 125 -39.58 -5.56 14.60
CA VAL A 125 -38.19 -5.99 14.85
C VAL A 125 -37.34 -5.59 13.64
N LYS A 126 -36.32 -4.75 13.84
CA LYS A 126 -35.41 -4.34 12.76
C LYS A 126 -34.24 -5.31 12.73
N PRO A 127 -33.82 -5.83 11.56
CA PRO A 127 -32.66 -6.70 11.48
C PRO A 127 -31.38 -5.95 11.89
N LYS A 128 -30.39 -6.69 12.40
CA LYS A 128 -29.11 -6.11 12.84
C LYS A 128 -28.34 -5.40 11.72
N PHE A 129 -28.34 -5.97 10.52
CA PHE A 129 -27.63 -5.48 9.34
C PHE A 129 -28.57 -5.48 8.13
N LYS A 130 -28.46 -4.43 7.29
CA LYS A 130 -29.19 -4.33 6.02
C LYS A 130 -28.70 -5.38 5.01
N ALA A 131 -29.55 -5.74 4.05
CA ALA A 131 -29.22 -6.74 3.02
C ALA A 131 -27.95 -6.36 2.24
N TYR A 132 -27.82 -5.10 1.79
CA TYR A 132 -26.63 -4.65 1.06
C TYR A 132 -25.35 -4.76 1.91
N GLN A 133 -25.41 -4.50 3.22
CA GLN A 133 -24.25 -4.62 4.10
C GLN A 133 -23.77 -6.09 4.19
N ARG A 134 -24.72 -7.04 4.22
CA ARG A 134 -24.39 -8.48 4.20
C ARG A 134 -23.81 -8.90 2.86
N ILE A 135 -24.39 -8.43 1.75
CA ILE A 135 -23.90 -8.73 0.40
C ILE A 135 -22.46 -8.21 0.24
N LEU A 136 -22.22 -6.94 0.58
CA LEU A 136 -20.88 -6.34 0.53
C LEU A 136 -19.88 -7.07 1.44
N TRP A 137 -20.32 -7.48 2.64
CA TRP A 137 -19.49 -8.27 3.55
C TRP A 137 -19.07 -9.62 2.94
N ILE A 138 -20.02 -10.38 2.37
CA ILE A 138 -19.73 -11.69 1.75
C ILE A 138 -18.81 -11.51 0.54
N ILE A 139 -19.14 -10.59 -0.36
CA ILE A 139 -18.35 -10.34 -1.58
C ILE A 139 -16.94 -9.92 -1.20
N SER A 140 -16.79 -8.96 -0.29
CA SER A 140 -15.47 -8.46 0.10
C SER A 140 -14.63 -9.55 0.77
N LEU A 141 -15.24 -10.41 1.59
CA LEU A 141 -14.55 -11.54 2.20
C LEU A 141 -14.02 -12.52 1.14
N ILE A 142 -14.86 -12.88 0.15
CA ILE A 142 -14.47 -13.76 -0.95
C ILE A 142 -13.33 -13.13 -1.76
N VAL A 143 -13.47 -11.86 -2.14
CA VAL A 143 -12.46 -11.16 -2.97
C VAL A 143 -11.14 -11.02 -2.23
N VAL A 144 -11.13 -10.70 -0.94
CA VAL A 144 -9.88 -10.60 -0.16
C VAL A 144 -9.20 -11.95 -0.04
N VAL A 145 -9.94 -13.01 0.30
CA VAL A 145 -9.36 -14.35 0.44
C VAL A 145 -8.83 -14.85 -0.90
N ALA A 146 -9.62 -14.75 -1.97
CA ALA A 146 -9.20 -15.16 -3.31
C ALA A 146 -8.01 -14.32 -3.83
N GLY A 147 -8.05 -12.99 -3.63
CA GLY A 147 -6.98 -12.08 -4.07
C GLY A 147 -5.66 -12.32 -3.35
N LEU A 148 -5.68 -12.46 -2.01
CA LEU A 148 -4.47 -12.74 -1.23
C LEU A 148 -3.91 -14.13 -1.53
N THR A 149 -4.76 -15.15 -1.68
CA THR A 149 -4.30 -16.51 -2.02
C THR A 149 -3.74 -16.58 -3.43
N LEU A 150 -4.42 -16.00 -4.42
CA LEU A 150 -3.94 -15.95 -5.80
C LEU A 150 -2.63 -15.17 -5.88
N GLY A 151 -2.56 -13.98 -5.29
CA GLY A 151 -1.34 -13.18 -5.27
C GLY A 151 -0.17 -13.92 -4.63
N LEU A 152 -0.41 -14.62 -3.50
CA LEU A 152 0.62 -15.40 -2.84
C LEU A 152 1.08 -16.58 -3.71
N VAL A 153 0.16 -17.28 -4.37
CA VAL A 153 0.50 -18.37 -5.30
C VAL A 153 1.32 -17.85 -6.49
N LEU A 154 0.96 -16.70 -7.06
CA LEU A 154 1.71 -16.08 -8.15
C LEU A 154 3.11 -15.67 -7.71
N LEU A 155 3.23 -15.09 -6.51
CA LEU A 155 4.50 -14.67 -5.95
C LEU A 155 5.42 -15.88 -5.70
N LEU A 156 4.88 -16.95 -5.12
CA LEU A 156 5.63 -18.19 -4.86
C LEU A 156 6.01 -18.93 -6.15
N ARG A 157 5.31 -18.68 -7.26
CA ARG A 157 5.68 -19.18 -8.60
C ARG A 157 6.71 -18.29 -9.30
N GLY A 158 7.12 -17.17 -8.71
CA GLY A 158 8.08 -16.24 -9.30
C GLY A 158 7.55 -15.50 -10.52
N VAL A 159 6.23 -15.32 -10.63
CA VAL A 159 5.62 -14.59 -11.76
C VAL A 159 5.89 -13.09 -11.59
N ASP A 160 6.48 -12.46 -12.61
CA ASP A 160 6.55 -11.00 -12.69
C ASP A 160 5.27 -10.44 -13.33
N ALA A 161 4.47 -9.73 -12.53
CA ALA A 161 3.26 -9.09 -13.02
C ALA A 161 3.57 -7.84 -13.87
N ASN A 162 4.76 -7.25 -13.73
CA ASN A 162 5.19 -6.11 -14.52
C ASN A 162 5.45 -6.49 -15.98
N ASP A 163 5.91 -7.72 -16.26
CA ASP A 163 6.10 -8.22 -17.63
C ASP A 163 4.80 -8.25 -18.45
N HIS A 164 3.66 -8.33 -17.76
CA HIS A 164 2.33 -8.38 -18.37
C HIS A 164 1.72 -6.99 -18.59
N CYS A 165 2.43 -5.92 -18.20
CA CYS A 165 1.91 -4.56 -18.21
C CYS A 165 2.97 -3.52 -18.58
N SER A 166 2.94 -3.08 -19.84
CA SER A 166 3.92 -2.13 -20.40
C SER A 166 3.89 -0.72 -19.83
N TRP A 167 2.92 -0.36 -19.00
CA TRP A 167 2.80 0.97 -18.38
C TRP A 167 2.93 0.93 -16.85
N CYS A 168 3.00 -0.25 -16.26
CA CYS A 168 2.97 -0.43 -14.81
C CYS A 168 4.21 0.18 -14.13
N HIS A 169 5.37 0.21 -14.79
CA HIS A 169 6.56 0.86 -14.26
C HIS A 169 6.38 2.36 -13.98
N TYR A 170 5.52 3.05 -14.73
CA TYR A 170 5.20 4.46 -14.50
C TYR A 170 4.37 4.72 -13.25
N LEU A 171 3.72 3.69 -12.67
CA LEU A 171 2.98 3.85 -11.43
C LEU A 171 3.89 4.17 -10.25
N SER A 172 5.10 3.58 -10.21
CA SER A 172 6.05 3.82 -9.11
C SER A 172 7.10 4.87 -9.42
N CYS A 173 7.41 5.12 -10.69
CA CYS A 173 8.34 6.19 -11.04
C CYS A 173 8.09 6.71 -12.46
N VAL A 174 7.86 8.01 -12.59
CA VAL A 174 7.81 8.68 -13.89
C VAL A 174 9.14 9.42 -14.10
N PRO A 175 9.93 9.12 -15.14
CA PRO A 175 11.18 9.82 -15.39
C PRO A 175 10.91 11.27 -15.76
N THR A 176 11.61 12.22 -15.13
CA THR A 176 11.48 13.66 -15.42
C THR A 176 12.85 14.31 -15.58
N SER A 177 12.91 15.57 -16.04
CA SER A 177 14.18 16.30 -16.16
C SER A 177 14.92 16.52 -14.83
N ARG A 178 14.28 16.24 -13.69
CA ARG A 178 14.86 16.38 -12.35
C ARG A 178 15.24 15.05 -11.67
N TRP A 179 14.79 13.90 -12.19
CA TRP A 179 15.12 12.59 -11.60
C TRP A 179 14.99 11.43 -12.62
N SER A 180 15.83 10.41 -12.46
CA SER A 180 15.83 9.19 -13.27
C SER A 180 15.24 8.01 -12.50
N CYS A 181 14.52 7.13 -13.19
CA CYS A 181 13.91 5.90 -12.65
C CYS A 181 14.75 4.65 -12.88
N ASN A 182 16.01 4.81 -13.30
CA ASN A 182 16.91 3.67 -13.53
C ASN A 182 17.21 2.97 -12.20
N THR A 183 16.73 1.73 -12.09
CA THR A 183 16.83 0.86 -10.91
C THR A 183 17.81 -0.28 -11.12
N GLU A 184 18.64 -0.23 -12.18
CA GLU A 184 19.75 -1.15 -12.29
C GLU A 184 20.67 -0.97 -11.07
N PRO A 185 21.12 -2.08 -10.43
CA PRO A 185 22.08 -1.98 -9.35
C PRO A 185 23.26 -1.15 -9.86
N ALA A 186 23.65 -0.15 -9.06
CA ALA A 186 24.81 0.68 -9.33
C ALA A 186 26.02 -0.24 -9.52
N SER A 187 26.30 -0.58 -10.77
CA SER A 187 27.47 -1.34 -11.17
C SER A 187 28.54 -0.29 -11.47
N CYS A 188 29.70 -0.46 -10.86
CA CYS A 188 30.83 0.42 -11.08
C CYS A 188 32.08 -0.37 -11.38
N LEU A 189 32.87 0.13 -12.32
CA LEU A 189 34.28 -0.22 -12.43
C LEU A 189 35.07 0.62 -11.41
N SER A 190 35.88 -0.04 -10.59
CA SER A 190 36.86 0.64 -9.74
C SER A 190 38.28 0.33 -10.22
N SER A 191 39.11 1.36 -10.36
CA SER A 191 40.54 1.23 -10.67
C SER A 191 41.36 2.06 -9.67
N GLN A 192 42.35 1.44 -9.04
CA GLN A 192 43.19 2.09 -8.03
C GLN A 192 44.59 2.37 -8.61
N MET A 193 45.00 3.64 -8.60
CA MET A 193 46.35 4.08 -8.95
C MET A 193 46.97 4.80 -7.75
N GLY A 194 47.80 4.09 -6.98
CA GLY A 194 48.44 4.63 -5.78
C GLY A 194 47.42 4.98 -4.69
N SER A 195 47.42 6.24 -4.24
CA SER A 195 46.48 6.76 -3.22
C SER A 195 45.14 7.22 -3.79
N GLN A 196 44.89 7.00 -5.09
CA GLN A 196 43.67 7.42 -5.78
C GLN A 196 42.86 6.21 -6.24
N LEU A 197 41.57 6.22 -5.91
CA LEU A 197 40.54 5.28 -6.34
C LEU A 197 39.66 5.97 -7.38
N ASN A 198 39.71 5.51 -8.62
CA ASN A 198 38.81 5.94 -9.68
C ASN A 198 37.60 4.99 -9.71
N VAL A 199 36.40 5.53 -9.58
CA VAL A 199 35.14 4.79 -9.66
C VAL A 199 34.35 5.32 -10.84
N THR A 200 33.95 4.42 -11.74
CA THR A 200 33.18 4.73 -12.95
C THR A 200 31.89 3.95 -12.94
N CYS A 201 30.77 4.64 -12.96
CA CYS A 201 29.44 4.05 -13.01
C CYS A 201 29.13 3.51 -14.42
N THR A 202 28.81 2.23 -14.54
CA THR A 202 28.50 1.60 -15.84
C THR A 202 27.12 1.97 -16.38
N THR A 203 26.19 2.39 -15.52
CA THR A 203 24.81 2.71 -15.92
C THR A 203 24.64 4.12 -16.48
N ASN A 204 25.45 5.09 -16.05
CA ASN A 204 25.33 6.50 -16.46
C ASN A 204 26.65 7.11 -16.99
N GLY A 205 27.77 6.38 -16.93
CA GLY A 205 29.07 6.84 -17.40
C GLY A 205 29.75 7.89 -16.52
N LYS A 206 29.18 8.29 -15.38
CA LYS A 206 29.83 9.22 -14.44
C LYS A 206 31.08 8.57 -13.85
N SER A 207 32.19 9.29 -13.83
CA SER A 207 33.44 8.88 -13.16
C SER A 207 33.86 9.91 -12.13
N SER A 208 34.42 9.45 -11.01
CA SER A 208 34.98 10.31 -9.97
C SER A 208 36.20 9.66 -9.34
N VAL A 209 37.16 10.50 -8.96
CA VAL A 209 38.42 10.07 -8.35
C VAL A 209 38.44 10.49 -6.88
N TYR A 210 38.55 9.50 -5.99
CA TYR A 210 38.62 9.67 -4.55
C TYR A 210 40.04 9.40 -4.05
N ARG A 211 40.55 10.20 -3.11
CA ARG A 211 41.84 9.93 -2.46
C ARG A 211 41.63 8.99 -1.27
N LEU A 212 41.61 7.69 -1.53
CA LEU A 212 41.63 6.64 -0.51
C LEU A 212 42.74 5.64 -0.78
N PRO A 213 43.80 5.59 0.05
CA PRO A 213 44.72 4.45 0.08
C PRO A 213 44.00 3.24 0.66
N ASP A 214 44.21 2.05 0.05
CA ASP A 214 43.69 0.75 0.51
C ASP A 214 42.18 0.71 0.80
N ALA A 215 41.36 1.14 -0.16
CA ALA A 215 39.90 1.10 -0.03
C ALA A 215 39.38 -0.35 0.07
N THR A 216 38.55 -0.60 1.07
CA THR A 216 37.85 -1.90 1.24
C THR A 216 36.66 -2.03 0.27
N ASN A 217 36.25 -3.26 -0.04
CA ASN A 217 35.12 -3.52 -0.95
C ASN A 217 33.82 -2.82 -0.52
N SER A 218 33.56 -2.71 0.78
CA SER A 218 32.38 -2.00 1.30
C SER A 218 32.44 -0.49 1.09
N GLN A 219 33.63 0.12 1.16
CA GLN A 219 33.83 1.53 0.85
C GLN A 219 33.65 1.81 -0.65
N ILE A 220 34.13 0.92 -1.52
CA ILE A 220 33.97 1.02 -2.97
C ILE A 220 32.48 0.93 -3.34
N GLU A 221 31.73 0.01 -2.73
CA GLU A 221 30.29 -0.16 -2.97
C GLU A 221 29.47 1.04 -2.48
N GLY A 222 29.83 1.62 -1.33
CA GLY A 222 29.24 2.86 -0.83
C GLY A 222 29.48 4.06 -1.76
N LEU A 223 30.72 4.25 -2.23
CA LEU A 223 31.08 5.31 -3.18
C LEU A 223 30.43 5.11 -4.54
N CYS A 224 30.33 3.86 -5.01
CA CYS A 224 29.64 3.49 -6.25
C CYS A 224 28.15 3.87 -6.18
N THR A 225 27.48 3.51 -5.09
CA THR A 225 26.06 3.83 -4.89
C THR A 225 25.82 5.34 -4.84
N GLN A 226 26.76 6.10 -4.26
CA GLN A 226 26.69 7.56 -4.18
C GLN A 226 26.96 8.25 -5.52
N LEU A 227 27.88 7.71 -6.33
CA LEU A 227 28.24 8.26 -7.65
C LEU A 227 27.21 7.93 -8.73
N CYS A 228 26.62 6.73 -8.68
CA CYS A 228 25.63 6.26 -9.65
C CYS A 228 24.23 6.83 -9.43
N ARG A 229 23.92 7.36 -8.24
CA ARG A 229 22.71 8.16 -7.99
C ARG A 229 22.77 9.53 -8.70
#